data_AF-A0A7V7UUX8-F1
#
_entry.id   AF-A0A7V7UUX8-F1
#
_cell.length_a   1.000
_cell.length_b   1.000
_cell.length_c   1.000
_cell.angle_alpha   90.00
_cell.angle_beta   90.00
_cell.angle_gamma   90.00
#
_symmetry.space_group_name_H-M   'P 1'
#
loop_
_entity.id
_entity.type
_entity.pdbx_description
1 polymer ?
#
loop_
_entity_poly.entity_id
_entity_poly.type
_entity_poly.pdbx_seq_one_letter_code
_entity_poly.pdbx_strand_id
1 'polypeptide(L)'
;MIQLQFQLSNYCVKKENQHIHLLRKEFYLLQFLYDHANQPFTREQLLDAVWPMEMPSDRTVDDHIYRLRKKLKPWENDLKIETIKGFGYQLNCKKTEKTFALSNDEDFQMLSQRLLSLYHLYGHGEAIEKIIQQSELGIAIPSHFHKIIAFMKGDFWSLIDDHLNIDDNLYFLINIFQTLSHDYQRTLHYNTTAIQKNMFLGSTMLEAKTLGMLTAYILNKDFTAAKHHIENIPEIEPKIKDPEHGYFPFLMTLQLTIAICEDNKKDIKRLISILNRFFEDRPYKREMGIYNILEGSYLIKSGHIEKGRLKVENGFDIIKQSHFTSHLYYATDISLFLLNNFVDDPTLYKQILSMRSMLIPEQQAEEAVAVLKEILDKKIGER
;
A
#
# COMPACT_ATOMS: atom_id res chain seq x y z
N MET A 1 -1.43 34.34 11.93
CA MET A 1 -0.56 33.26 11.38
C MET A 1 -0.56 32.15 12.42
N ILE A 2 -0.90 30.90 12.07
CA ILE A 2 -1.28 29.92 13.12
C ILE A 2 -0.63 28.57 12.88
N GLN A 3 0.28 28.21 13.77
CA GLN A 3 0.77 26.86 13.95
C GLN A 3 0.23 26.35 15.29
N LEU A 4 -0.62 25.33 15.24
CA LEU A 4 -1.06 24.62 16.45
C LEU A 4 -0.11 23.44 16.70
N GLN A 5 0.33 23.28 17.94
CA GLN A 5 1.07 22.09 18.37
C GLN A 5 0.14 21.21 19.21
N PHE A 6 -0.07 19.97 18.75
CA PHE A 6 -0.92 18.99 19.41
C PHE A 6 -0.07 18.10 20.33
N GLN A 7 -0.34 18.13 21.64
CA GLN A 7 0.34 17.32 22.64
C GLN A 7 -0.59 16.22 23.16
N LEU A 8 -0.36 15.00 22.70
CA LEU A 8 -1.22 13.84 23.02
C LEU A 8 -1.14 13.44 24.50
N SER A 9 0.01 13.61 25.15
CA SER A 9 0.27 13.17 26.53
C SER A 9 -0.66 13.80 27.57
N ASN A 10 -1.22 14.97 27.27
CA ASN A 10 -2.10 15.73 28.18
C ASN A 10 -3.29 16.37 27.46
N TYR A 11 -3.60 15.93 26.24
CA TYR A 11 -4.65 16.47 25.38
C TYR A 11 -4.64 18.01 25.31
N CYS A 12 -3.44 18.58 25.16
CA CYS A 12 -3.23 20.01 25.12
C CYS A 12 -2.93 20.47 23.69
N VAL A 13 -3.57 21.56 23.27
CA VAL A 13 -3.23 22.25 22.03
C VAL A 13 -2.59 23.58 22.37
N LYS A 14 -1.43 23.85 21.77
CA LYS A 14 -0.67 25.09 22.00
C LYS A 14 -0.69 25.97 20.76
N LYS A 15 -0.85 27.26 20.98
CA LYS A 15 -0.68 28.32 19.99
C LYS A 15 0.13 29.43 20.64
N GLU A 16 1.35 29.64 20.18
CA GLU A 16 2.29 30.60 20.80
C GLU A 16 2.40 30.36 22.32
N ASN A 17 2.12 31.39 23.15
CA ASN A 17 2.15 31.30 24.61
C ASN A 17 0.80 30.88 25.24
N GLN A 18 -0.17 30.46 24.42
CA GLN A 18 -1.50 30.03 24.88
C GLN A 18 -1.66 28.52 24.78
N HIS A 19 -2.34 27.95 25.76
CA HIS A 19 -2.57 26.51 25.88
C HIS A 19 -4.04 26.26 26.18
N ILE A 20 -4.64 25.30 25.46
CA ILE A 20 -6.02 24.87 25.68
C ILE A 20 -6.01 23.38 25.96
N HIS A 21 -6.55 22.98 27.10
CA HIS A 21 -6.79 21.58 27.43
C HIS A 21 -8.14 21.11 26.88
N LEU A 22 -8.10 20.02 26.13
CA LEU A 22 -9.24 19.40 25.50
C LEU A 22 -9.54 18.05 26.16
N LEU A 23 -10.80 17.65 26.13
CA LEU A 23 -11.12 16.24 26.39
C LEU A 23 -10.64 15.41 25.20
N ARG A 24 -10.41 14.11 25.42
CA ARG A 24 -9.86 13.19 24.42
C ARG A 24 -10.51 13.32 23.03
N LYS A 25 -11.85 13.26 22.96
CA LYS A 25 -12.58 13.34 21.68
C LYS A 25 -12.61 14.75 21.08
N GLU A 26 -12.63 15.79 21.92
CA GLU A 26 -12.48 17.17 21.45
C GLU A 26 -11.09 17.39 20.82
N PHE A 27 -10.05 16.80 21.40
CA PHE A 27 -8.69 16.86 20.90
C PHE A 27 -8.58 16.22 19.51
N TYR A 28 -9.04 14.97 19.37
CA TYR A 28 -9.00 14.27 18.08
C TYR A 28 -9.87 14.94 17.02
N LEU A 29 -11.06 15.45 17.39
CA LEU A 29 -11.90 16.19 16.46
C LEU A 29 -11.24 17.49 15.96
N LEU A 30 -10.61 18.25 16.87
CA LEU A 30 -9.88 19.45 16.46
C LEU A 30 -8.65 19.11 15.61
N GLN A 31 -7.93 18.04 15.95
CA GLN A 31 -6.78 17.59 15.18
C GLN A 31 -7.19 17.22 13.76
N PHE A 32 -8.20 16.37 13.62
CA PHE A 32 -8.76 15.98 12.33
C PHE A 32 -9.16 17.19 11.48
N LEU A 33 -9.94 18.11 12.05
CA LEU A 33 -10.36 19.34 11.37
C LEU A 33 -9.18 20.28 11.03
N TYR A 34 -8.13 20.30 11.84
CA TYR A 34 -6.94 21.14 11.61
C TYR A 34 -6.03 20.56 10.52
N ASP A 35 -5.86 19.25 10.50
CA ASP A 35 -5.10 18.56 9.45
C ASP A 35 -5.76 18.81 8.08
N HIS A 36 -7.09 18.77 8.04
CA HIS A 36 -7.93 19.03 6.86
C HIS A 36 -8.52 20.45 6.82
N ALA A 37 -7.81 21.44 7.37
CA ALA A 37 -8.32 22.80 7.43
C ALA A 37 -8.76 23.33 6.05
N ASN A 38 -9.81 24.14 6.06
CA ASN A 38 -10.47 24.70 4.88
C ASN A 38 -11.21 23.66 4.01
N GLN A 39 -11.46 22.44 4.50
CA GLN A 39 -12.34 21.45 3.87
C GLN A 39 -13.60 21.19 4.72
N PRO A 40 -14.80 21.11 4.12
CA PRO A 40 -16.02 20.79 4.84
C PRO A 40 -16.20 19.27 5.01
N PHE A 41 -16.71 18.84 6.17
CA PHE A 41 -17.03 17.44 6.47
C PHE A 41 -18.47 17.30 6.94
N THR A 42 -19.13 16.18 6.57
CA THR A 42 -20.44 15.80 7.09
C THR A 42 -20.34 15.32 8.54
N ARG A 43 -21.48 15.20 9.23
CA ARG A 43 -21.48 14.65 10.61
C ARG A 43 -21.04 13.20 10.64
N GLU A 44 -21.51 12.42 9.68
CA GLU A 44 -21.14 11.02 9.48
C GLU A 44 -19.62 10.87 9.30
N GLN A 45 -19.02 11.65 8.39
CA GLN A 45 -17.56 11.66 8.20
C GLN A 45 -16.78 12.02 9.47
N LEU A 46 -17.30 12.97 10.28
CA LEU A 46 -16.68 13.34 11.55
C LEU A 46 -16.86 12.27 12.63
N LEU A 47 -17.96 11.51 12.57
CA LEU A 47 -18.18 10.36 13.44
C LEU A 47 -17.21 9.24 13.10
N ASP A 48 -17.10 8.87 11.82
CA ASP A 48 -16.22 7.80 11.37
C ASP A 48 -14.75 8.09 11.71
N ALA A 49 -14.31 9.33 11.50
CA ALA A 49 -12.93 9.73 11.75
C ALA A 49 -12.52 9.74 13.23
N VAL A 50 -13.44 10.06 14.15
CA VAL A 50 -13.09 10.36 15.56
C VAL A 50 -13.72 9.39 16.56
N TRP A 51 -14.77 8.67 16.16
CA TRP A 51 -15.52 7.69 16.95
C TRP A 51 -15.59 6.31 16.25
N PRO A 52 -14.47 5.75 15.75
CA PRO A 52 -14.53 4.45 15.10
C PRO A 52 -15.02 3.40 16.10
N MET A 53 -15.97 2.57 15.67
CA MET A 53 -16.64 1.51 16.46
C MET A 53 -17.51 1.97 17.64
N GLU A 54 -17.68 3.28 17.86
CA GLU A 54 -18.74 3.78 18.72
C GLU A 54 -19.98 3.99 17.83
N MET A 55 -21.21 3.82 18.36
CA MET A 55 -22.46 4.15 17.63
C MET A 55 -23.12 5.44 18.16
N PRO A 56 -22.40 6.59 18.16
CA PRO A 56 -22.97 7.86 18.56
C PRO A 56 -23.95 8.40 17.50
N SER A 57 -24.87 9.26 17.91
CA SER A 57 -25.68 10.02 16.95
C SER A 57 -24.95 11.28 16.46
N ASP A 58 -25.40 11.84 15.35
CA ASP A 58 -25.05 13.17 14.83
C ASP A 58 -24.97 14.28 15.88
N ARG A 59 -25.83 14.21 16.92
CA ARG A 59 -25.84 15.17 18.03
C ARG A 59 -24.53 15.18 18.81
N THR A 60 -23.81 14.07 18.82
CA THR A 60 -22.49 13.95 19.46
C THR A 60 -21.50 14.88 18.79
N VAL A 61 -21.48 14.93 17.45
CA VAL A 61 -20.64 15.87 16.71
C VAL A 61 -21.04 17.30 17.06
N ASP A 62 -22.33 17.61 17.01
CA ASP A 62 -22.84 18.96 17.31
C ASP A 62 -22.37 19.44 18.70
N ASP A 63 -22.45 18.59 19.73
CA ASP A 63 -22.04 18.89 21.10
C ASP A 63 -20.53 19.11 21.22
N HIS A 64 -19.71 18.30 20.53
CA HIS A 64 -18.26 18.46 20.54
C HIS A 64 -17.84 19.73 19.78
N ILE A 65 -18.50 20.04 18.66
CA ILE A 65 -18.28 21.29 17.93
C ILE A 65 -18.66 22.49 18.79
N TYR A 66 -19.77 22.42 19.53
CA TYR A 66 -20.18 23.47 20.45
C TYR A 66 -19.14 23.73 21.54
N ARG A 67 -18.61 22.66 22.16
CA ARG A 67 -17.56 22.77 23.18
C ARG A 67 -16.25 23.28 22.61
N LEU A 68 -15.84 22.79 21.43
CA LEU A 68 -14.66 23.28 20.73
C LEU A 68 -14.77 24.76 20.42
N ARG A 69 -15.88 25.24 19.85
CA ARG A 69 -16.09 26.67 19.59
C ARG A 69 -15.94 27.53 20.84
N LYS A 70 -16.48 27.08 21.98
CA LYS A 70 -16.31 27.79 23.27
C LYS A 70 -14.85 27.86 23.69
N LYS A 71 -14.13 26.73 23.62
CA LYS A 71 -12.74 26.65 24.03
C LYS A 71 -11.83 27.44 23.11
N LEU A 72 -12.08 27.41 21.80
CA LEU A 72 -11.28 28.08 20.77
C LEU A 72 -11.61 29.56 20.59
N LYS A 73 -12.56 30.11 21.36
CA LYS A 73 -12.92 31.54 21.36
C LYS A 73 -11.72 32.50 21.48
N PRO A 74 -10.68 32.24 22.29
CA PRO A 74 -9.48 33.07 22.32
C PRO A 74 -8.72 33.13 20.99
N TRP A 75 -8.97 32.19 20.09
CA TRP A 75 -8.32 32.04 18.80
C TRP A 75 -9.25 32.34 17.60
N GLU A 76 -10.46 32.88 17.83
CA GLU A 76 -11.52 33.02 16.82
C GLU A 76 -11.12 33.88 15.61
N ASN A 77 -10.24 34.88 15.79
CA ASN A 77 -9.72 35.72 14.70
C ASN A 77 -8.80 34.97 13.72
N ASP A 78 -8.35 33.80 14.14
CA ASP A 78 -7.27 33.05 13.53
C ASP A 78 -7.80 31.70 13.01
N LEU A 79 -8.54 30.98 13.84
CA LEU A 79 -9.18 29.72 13.50
C LEU A 79 -10.63 29.68 13.99
N LYS A 80 -11.52 29.22 13.12
CA LYS A 80 -12.95 29.21 13.40
C LYS A 80 -13.59 27.98 12.79
N ILE A 81 -14.32 27.23 13.60
CA ILE A 81 -15.15 26.13 13.12
C ILE A 81 -16.47 26.73 12.63
N GLU A 82 -16.75 26.66 11.34
CA GLU A 82 -17.96 27.17 10.71
C GLU A 82 -18.95 26.04 10.39
N THR A 83 -20.23 26.38 10.37
CA THR A 83 -21.29 25.44 9.98
C THR A 83 -21.63 25.67 8.53
N ILE A 84 -21.49 24.63 7.72
CA ILE A 84 -21.88 24.63 6.32
C ILE A 84 -23.31 24.11 6.26
N LYS A 85 -24.26 25.02 6.02
CA LYS A 85 -25.69 24.73 6.06
C LYS A 85 -26.03 23.56 5.13
N GLY A 86 -26.71 22.55 5.67
CA GLY A 86 -27.11 21.36 4.93
C GLY A 86 -26.00 20.32 4.71
N PHE A 87 -24.78 20.56 5.18
CA PHE A 87 -23.64 19.66 4.97
C PHE A 87 -22.99 19.21 6.29
N GLY A 88 -22.45 20.15 7.07
CA GLY A 88 -21.74 19.82 8.30
C GLY A 88 -20.83 20.94 8.79
N TYR A 89 -19.56 20.65 9.04
CA TYR A 89 -18.61 21.55 9.68
C TYR A 89 -17.30 21.67 8.92
N GLN A 90 -16.68 22.85 8.99
CA GLN A 90 -15.40 23.17 8.38
C GLN A 90 -14.57 23.97 9.39
N LEU A 91 -13.28 23.65 9.55
CA LEU A 91 -12.37 24.55 10.23
C LEU A 91 -11.78 25.52 9.22
N ASN A 92 -12.15 26.78 9.31
CA ASN A 92 -11.53 27.86 8.57
C ASN A 92 -10.32 28.35 9.37
N CYS A 93 -9.13 28.29 8.79
CA CYS A 93 -7.97 28.90 9.40
C CYS A 93 -7.04 29.48 8.34
N LYS A 94 -6.38 30.59 8.70
CA LYS A 94 -5.28 31.16 7.91
C LYS A 94 -4.01 30.33 8.12
N LYS A 95 -4.01 29.08 7.64
CA LYS A 95 -2.77 28.33 7.42
C LYS A 95 -1.94 29.19 6.47
N THR A 96 -0.79 29.67 6.94
CA THR A 96 0.30 29.95 6.01
C THR A 96 0.77 28.56 5.61
N GLU A 97 0.56 28.16 4.37
CA GLU A 97 1.49 27.20 3.79
C GLU A 97 2.86 27.80 4.04
N LYS A 98 3.69 27.13 4.85
CA LYS A 98 5.11 27.48 4.87
C LYS A 98 5.55 27.27 3.43
N THR A 99 5.66 28.35 2.69
CA THR A 99 6.26 28.34 1.36
C THR A 99 7.74 28.19 1.64
N PHE A 100 8.21 26.94 1.61
CA PHE A 100 9.63 26.67 1.70
C PHE A 100 10.28 27.17 0.42
N ALA A 101 11.56 27.52 0.48
CA ALA A 101 12.25 28.25 -0.59
C ALA A 101 12.12 27.60 -1.97
N LEU A 102 11.91 26.28 -2.04
CA LEU A 102 11.80 25.50 -3.27
C LEU A 102 10.41 24.87 -3.50
N SER A 103 9.40 25.19 -2.67
CA SER A 103 8.06 24.61 -2.79
C SER A 103 7.38 24.88 -4.14
N ASN A 104 7.70 25.99 -4.79
CA ASN A 104 7.15 26.40 -6.08
C ASN A 104 8.16 26.28 -7.24
N ASP A 105 9.37 25.76 -6.98
CA ASP A 105 10.41 25.61 -7.99
C ASP A 105 10.17 24.33 -8.82
N GLU A 106 9.83 24.46 -10.10
CA GLU A 106 9.42 23.34 -10.96
C GLU A 106 10.51 22.28 -11.13
N ASP A 107 11.76 22.71 -11.32
CA ASP A 107 12.92 21.82 -11.50
C ASP A 107 13.18 21.01 -10.23
N PHE A 108 13.11 21.67 -9.07
CA PHE A 108 13.23 21.00 -7.77
C PHE A 108 12.11 19.98 -7.54
N GLN A 109 10.85 20.32 -7.86
CA GLN A 109 9.74 19.38 -7.74
C GLN A 109 9.92 18.19 -8.68
N MET A 110 10.33 18.41 -9.93
CA MET A 110 10.60 17.33 -10.89
C MET A 110 11.70 16.37 -10.39
N LEU A 111 12.81 16.92 -9.88
CA LEU A 111 13.90 16.12 -9.31
C LEU A 111 13.46 15.33 -8.08
N SER A 112 12.66 15.96 -7.20
CA SER A 112 12.14 15.32 -6.00
C SER A 112 11.18 14.17 -6.32
N GLN A 113 10.32 14.36 -7.33
CA GLN A 113 9.45 13.29 -7.83
C GLN A 113 10.26 12.14 -8.44
N ARG A 114 11.33 12.44 -9.19
CA ARG A 114 12.21 11.41 -9.75
C ARG A 114 12.93 10.64 -8.65
N LEU A 115 13.40 11.32 -7.61
CA LEU A 115 14.04 10.72 -6.44
C LEU A 115 13.10 9.75 -5.71
N LEU A 116 11.88 10.19 -5.40
CA LEU A 116 10.83 9.35 -4.80
C LEU A 116 10.53 8.13 -5.68
N SER A 117 10.40 8.34 -7.00
CA SER A 117 10.14 7.26 -7.96
C SER A 117 11.27 6.22 -7.98
N LEU A 118 12.54 6.64 -7.89
CA LEU A 118 13.69 5.73 -7.87
C LEU A 118 13.74 4.93 -6.57
N TYR A 119 13.54 5.57 -5.41
CA TYR A 119 13.49 4.82 -4.15
C TYR A 119 12.30 3.86 -4.10
N HIS A 120 11.17 4.22 -4.70
CA HIS A 120 10.04 3.30 -4.83
C HIS A 120 10.38 2.12 -5.74
N LEU A 121 10.99 2.39 -6.90
CA LEU A 121 11.41 1.38 -7.87
C LEU A 121 12.36 0.34 -7.24
N TYR A 122 13.36 0.81 -6.49
CA TYR A 122 14.36 -0.04 -5.86
C TYR A 122 13.90 -0.61 -4.49
N GLY A 123 12.72 -0.24 -4.00
CA GLY A 123 12.20 -0.78 -2.75
C GLY A 123 12.90 -0.25 -1.49
N HIS A 124 13.23 1.04 -1.46
CA HIS A 124 13.89 1.71 -0.33
C HIS A 124 12.88 2.59 0.44
N GLY A 125 11.92 1.96 1.10
CA GLY A 125 10.84 2.64 1.82
C GLY A 125 11.33 3.55 2.96
N GLU A 126 12.40 3.16 3.66
CA GLU A 126 13.00 4.01 4.71
C GLU A 126 13.45 5.38 4.16
N ALA A 127 14.01 5.41 2.95
CA ALA A 127 14.44 6.66 2.31
C ALA A 127 13.23 7.52 1.92
N ILE A 128 12.17 6.89 1.40
CA ILE A 128 10.89 7.55 1.10
C ILE A 128 10.30 8.18 2.36
N GLU A 129 10.24 7.43 3.46
CA GLU A 129 9.72 7.91 4.74
C GLU A 129 10.51 9.11 5.26
N LYS A 130 11.84 9.05 5.19
CA LYS A 130 12.71 10.17 5.56
C LYS A 130 12.45 11.40 4.70
N ILE A 131 12.31 11.27 3.38
CA ILE A 131 12.02 12.39 2.48
C ILE A 131 10.69 13.04 2.84
N ILE A 132 9.64 12.24 3.04
CA ILE A 132 8.29 12.71 3.36
C ILE A 132 8.23 13.49 4.68
N GLN A 133 9.08 13.13 5.65
CA GLN A 133 9.14 13.80 6.94
C GLN A 133 9.86 15.15 6.89
N GLN A 134 10.64 15.45 5.84
CA GLN A 134 11.43 16.67 5.71
C GLN A 134 10.63 17.78 5.03
N SER A 135 9.57 18.25 5.71
CA SER A 135 8.70 19.32 5.20
C SER A 135 9.49 20.59 4.85
N GLU A 136 10.58 20.85 5.56
CA GLU A 136 11.48 22.00 5.41
C GLU A 136 12.17 22.11 4.06
N LEU A 137 12.31 20.98 3.35
CA LEU A 137 12.90 20.95 2.01
C LEU A 137 11.96 21.48 0.94
N GLY A 138 10.67 21.65 1.24
CA GLY A 138 9.67 22.08 0.27
C GLY A 138 9.30 21.03 -0.77
N ILE A 139 9.58 19.75 -0.51
CA ILE A 139 9.22 18.65 -1.41
C ILE A 139 7.71 18.45 -1.37
N ALA A 140 7.02 18.66 -2.49
CA ALA A 140 5.62 18.33 -2.62
C ALA A 140 5.47 16.83 -2.92
N ILE A 141 4.62 16.15 -2.16
CA ILE A 141 4.30 14.74 -2.40
C ILE A 141 3.21 14.70 -3.49
N PRO A 142 3.45 14.06 -4.64
CA PRO A 142 2.43 13.93 -5.66
C PRO A 142 1.20 13.18 -5.13
N SER A 143 0.01 13.54 -5.60
CA SER A 143 -1.25 12.89 -5.21
C SER A 143 -1.19 11.36 -5.40
N HIS A 144 -0.69 10.89 -6.54
CA HIS A 144 -0.55 9.45 -6.83
C HIS A 144 0.40 8.72 -5.86
N PHE A 145 1.34 9.43 -5.24
CA PHE A 145 2.34 8.84 -4.34
C PHE A 145 1.76 8.56 -2.94
N HIS A 146 0.69 9.25 -2.54
CA HIS A 146 -0.01 8.98 -1.27
C HIS A 146 -0.54 7.55 -1.22
N LYS A 147 -1.10 7.06 -2.33
CA LYS A 147 -1.58 5.67 -2.48
C LYS A 147 -0.44 4.67 -2.38
N ILE A 148 0.69 4.98 -3.03
CA ILE A 148 1.90 4.15 -2.98
C ILE A 148 2.41 4.05 -1.54
N ILE A 149 2.40 5.15 -0.78
CA ILE A 149 2.81 5.16 0.63
C ILE A 149 1.87 4.30 1.48
N ALA A 150 0.55 4.46 1.33
CA ALA A 150 -0.44 3.66 2.05
C ALA A 150 -0.25 2.16 1.75
N PHE A 151 -0.12 1.81 0.48
CA PHE A 151 0.15 0.43 0.05
C PHE A 151 1.48 -0.10 0.59
N MET A 152 2.56 0.69 0.51
CA MET A 152 3.88 0.36 1.05
C MET A 152 3.80 0.02 2.54
N LYS A 153 3.07 0.81 3.32
CA LYS A 153 2.90 0.62 4.78
C LYS A 153 1.95 -0.53 5.13
N GLY A 154 1.19 -1.04 4.18
CA GLY A 154 0.12 -2.01 4.44
C GLY A 154 -1.10 -1.36 5.11
N ASP A 155 -1.27 -0.05 4.94
CA ASP A 155 -2.43 0.70 5.42
C ASP A 155 -3.57 0.56 4.40
N PHE A 156 -4.22 -0.60 4.43
CA PHE A 156 -5.30 -0.94 3.52
C PHE A 156 -6.55 -0.12 3.76
N TRP A 157 -6.81 0.27 5.02
CA TRP A 157 -7.98 1.08 5.37
C TRP A 157 -7.94 2.44 4.68
N SER A 158 -6.80 3.11 4.66
CA SER A 158 -6.64 4.35 3.88
C SER A 158 -6.90 4.18 2.39
N LEU A 159 -6.69 2.98 1.81
CA LEU A 159 -6.99 2.69 0.41
C LEU A 159 -8.45 2.33 0.15
N ILE A 160 -9.15 1.82 1.17
CA ILE A 160 -10.55 1.40 1.15
C ILE A 160 -11.48 2.59 1.45
N ASP A 161 -11.06 3.53 2.28
CA ASP A 161 -11.85 4.68 2.71
C ASP A 161 -12.20 5.64 1.54
N ASP A 162 -13.44 6.16 1.56
CA ASP A 162 -14.11 6.90 0.47
C ASP A 162 -13.40 8.21 0.07
N HIS A 163 -12.39 8.63 0.82
CA HIS A 163 -11.60 9.83 0.56
C HIS A 163 -10.60 9.67 -0.60
N LEU A 164 -10.24 8.43 -0.96
CA LEU A 164 -9.51 8.14 -2.20
C LEU A 164 -10.49 7.57 -3.22
N ASN A 165 -10.58 8.19 -4.40
CA ASN A 165 -11.44 7.73 -5.48
C ASN A 165 -11.22 6.22 -5.75
N ILE A 166 -12.24 5.40 -5.54
CA ILE A 166 -12.18 3.93 -5.66
C ILE A 166 -11.71 3.50 -7.06
N ASP A 167 -12.14 4.21 -8.12
CA ASP A 167 -11.77 3.90 -9.51
C ASP A 167 -10.25 4.04 -9.70
N ASP A 168 -9.69 4.99 -8.97
CA ASP A 168 -8.31 5.41 -8.90
C ASP A 168 -7.44 4.44 -8.08
N ASN A 169 -8.06 3.54 -7.30
CA ASN A 169 -7.44 2.55 -6.42
C ASN A 169 -7.71 1.11 -6.84
N LEU A 170 -8.55 0.88 -7.85
CA LEU A 170 -9.12 -0.42 -8.19
C LEU A 170 -8.06 -1.53 -8.32
N TYR A 171 -6.92 -1.23 -8.95
CA TYR A 171 -5.81 -2.17 -9.07
C TYR A 171 -5.26 -2.61 -7.71
N PHE A 172 -5.02 -1.67 -6.80
CA PHE A 172 -4.55 -1.97 -5.44
C PHE A 172 -5.58 -2.76 -4.65
N LEU A 173 -6.87 -2.41 -4.75
CA LEU A 173 -7.96 -3.11 -4.08
C LEU A 173 -8.04 -4.58 -4.50
N ILE A 174 -7.91 -4.87 -5.80
CA ILE A 174 -7.88 -6.25 -6.30
C ILE A 174 -6.66 -7.02 -5.77
N ASN A 175 -5.48 -6.39 -5.72
CA ASN A 175 -4.27 -7.02 -5.17
C ASN A 175 -4.38 -7.28 -3.66
N ILE A 176 -4.96 -6.36 -2.90
CA ILE A 176 -5.23 -6.55 -1.46
C ILE A 176 -6.25 -7.68 -1.30
N PHE A 177 -7.34 -7.68 -2.06
CA PHE A 177 -8.33 -8.75 -2.01
C PHE A 177 -7.70 -10.13 -2.31
N GLN A 178 -6.84 -10.23 -3.34
CA GLN A 178 -6.09 -11.45 -3.64
C GLN A 178 -5.29 -11.96 -2.44
N THR A 179 -4.57 -11.02 -1.81
CA THR A 179 -3.65 -11.27 -0.70
C THR A 179 -4.40 -11.75 0.55
N LEU A 180 -5.55 -11.14 0.83
CA LEU A 180 -6.29 -11.41 2.07
C LEU A 180 -7.28 -12.56 1.94
N SER A 181 -7.99 -12.68 0.82
CA SER A 181 -9.09 -13.64 0.67
C SER A 181 -8.67 -15.04 0.23
N HIS A 182 -7.55 -15.13 -0.50
CA HIS A 182 -7.14 -16.34 -1.26
C HIS A 182 -8.21 -16.88 -2.22
N ASP A 183 -9.25 -16.09 -2.54
CA ASP A 183 -10.25 -16.43 -3.55
C ASP A 183 -9.67 -16.10 -4.94
N TYR A 184 -8.74 -16.95 -5.37
CA TYR A 184 -7.96 -16.73 -6.60
C TYR A 184 -8.83 -16.76 -7.86
N GLN A 185 -9.92 -17.54 -7.84
CA GLN A 185 -10.86 -17.60 -8.96
C GLN A 185 -11.63 -16.28 -9.10
N ARG A 186 -12.16 -15.75 -7.98
CA ARG A 186 -12.82 -14.44 -7.99
C ARG A 186 -11.85 -13.31 -8.32
N THR A 187 -10.61 -13.38 -7.82
CA THR A 187 -9.57 -12.40 -8.16
C THR A 187 -9.22 -12.40 -9.64
N LEU A 188 -9.11 -13.59 -10.27
CA LEU A 188 -8.90 -13.71 -11.71
C LEU A 188 -10.07 -13.12 -12.50
N HIS A 189 -11.30 -13.36 -12.05
CA HIS A 189 -12.49 -12.74 -12.62
C HIS A 189 -12.42 -11.20 -12.53
N TYR A 190 -12.15 -10.65 -11.35
CA TYR A 190 -12.03 -9.20 -11.16
C TYR A 190 -10.97 -8.57 -12.07
N ASN A 191 -9.76 -9.14 -12.12
CA ASN A 191 -8.70 -8.66 -13.00
C ASN A 191 -9.13 -8.70 -14.47
N THR A 192 -9.65 -9.84 -14.93
CA THR A 192 -10.04 -10.03 -16.33
C THR A 192 -11.13 -9.04 -16.75
N THR A 193 -12.17 -8.90 -15.92
CA THR A 193 -13.29 -8.00 -16.20
C THR A 193 -12.87 -6.53 -16.14
N ALA A 194 -12.05 -6.14 -15.16
CA ALA A 194 -11.55 -4.76 -15.07
C ALA A 194 -10.65 -4.38 -16.26
N ILE A 195 -9.82 -5.32 -16.75
CA ILE A 195 -9.01 -5.11 -17.97
C ILE A 195 -9.92 -4.96 -19.20
N GLN A 196 -10.90 -5.87 -19.38
CA GLN A 196 -11.81 -5.84 -20.52
C GLN A 196 -12.65 -4.56 -20.57
N LYS A 197 -13.11 -4.08 -19.40
CA LYS A 197 -13.87 -2.83 -19.25
C LYS A 197 -13.00 -1.57 -19.23
N ASN A 198 -11.67 -1.69 -19.37
CA ASN A 198 -10.70 -0.59 -19.28
C ASN A 198 -10.82 0.26 -18.00
N MET A 199 -11.00 -0.39 -16.84
CA MET A 199 -11.29 0.30 -15.57
C MET A 199 -10.04 0.80 -14.83
N PHE A 200 -8.83 0.36 -15.22
CA PHE A 200 -7.58 0.80 -14.59
C PHE A 200 -7.04 2.10 -15.20
N LEU A 201 -6.37 2.91 -14.39
CA LEU A 201 -5.85 4.23 -14.78
C LEU A 201 -4.32 4.25 -14.88
N GLY A 202 -3.82 4.98 -15.89
CA GLY A 202 -2.38 5.24 -16.05
C GLY A 202 -1.54 3.96 -16.10
N SER A 203 -0.45 3.92 -15.33
CA SER A 203 0.50 2.81 -15.29
C SER A 203 -0.08 1.50 -14.72
N THR A 204 -1.17 1.56 -13.94
CA THR A 204 -1.79 0.36 -13.35
C THR A 204 -2.44 -0.53 -14.41
N MET A 205 -2.89 0.04 -15.53
CA MET A 205 -3.40 -0.75 -16.66
C MET A 205 -2.31 -1.64 -17.27
N LEU A 206 -1.11 -1.08 -17.47
CA LEU A 206 0.03 -1.84 -17.99
C LEU A 206 0.42 -2.93 -17.00
N GLU A 207 0.51 -2.61 -15.71
CA GLU A 207 0.85 -3.57 -14.66
C GLU A 207 -0.17 -4.71 -14.56
N ALA A 208 -1.46 -4.40 -14.60
CA ALA A 208 -2.54 -5.40 -14.60
C ALA A 208 -2.46 -6.33 -15.82
N LYS A 209 -2.33 -5.77 -17.02
CA LYS A 209 -2.21 -6.53 -18.28
C LYS A 209 -0.96 -7.39 -18.35
N THR A 210 0.08 -7.08 -17.59
CA THR A 210 1.36 -7.81 -17.61
C THR A 210 1.51 -8.68 -16.36
N LEU A 211 2.01 -8.10 -15.26
CA LEU A 211 2.35 -8.80 -14.02
C LEU A 211 1.10 -9.27 -13.24
N GLY A 212 0.03 -8.48 -13.24
CA GLY A 212 -1.21 -8.79 -12.51
C GLY A 212 -1.87 -10.08 -13.02
N MET A 213 -2.14 -10.17 -14.32
CA MET A 213 -2.68 -11.38 -14.94
C MET A 213 -1.75 -12.58 -14.76
N LEU A 214 -0.43 -12.39 -14.89
CA LEU A 214 0.53 -13.48 -14.70
C LEU A 214 0.46 -14.05 -13.28
N THR A 215 0.39 -13.19 -12.27
CA THR A 215 0.24 -13.59 -10.87
C THR A 215 -1.07 -14.32 -10.63
N ALA A 216 -2.17 -13.83 -11.21
CA ALA A 216 -3.48 -14.46 -11.09
C ALA A 216 -3.49 -15.87 -11.69
N TYR A 217 -2.87 -16.09 -12.85
CA TYR A 217 -2.75 -17.44 -13.44
C TYR A 217 -1.92 -18.39 -12.56
N ILE A 218 -0.79 -17.91 -12.02
CA ILE A 218 0.08 -18.70 -11.15
C ILE A 218 -0.68 -19.18 -9.90
N LEU A 219 -1.37 -18.27 -9.20
CA LEU A 219 -2.09 -18.59 -7.96
C LEU A 219 -3.29 -19.53 -8.20
N ASN A 220 -3.90 -19.45 -9.38
CA ASN A 220 -4.90 -20.41 -9.84
C ASN A 220 -4.31 -21.74 -10.36
N LYS A 221 -2.98 -21.88 -10.36
CA LYS A 221 -2.25 -23.05 -10.87
C LYS A 221 -2.48 -23.31 -12.37
N ASP A 222 -2.88 -22.29 -13.13
CA ASP A 222 -3.02 -22.35 -14.59
C ASP A 222 -1.70 -21.96 -15.28
N PHE A 223 -0.73 -22.87 -15.22
CA PHE A 223 0.60 -22.63 -15.78
C PHE A 223 0.61 -22.58 -17.31
N THR A 224 -0.38 -23.19 -17.97
CA THR A 224 -0.56 -23.10 -19.42
C THR A 224 -0.94 -21.68 -19.81
N ALA A 225 -1.97 -21.10 -19.17
CA ALA A 225 -2.34 -19.70 -19.41
C ALA A 225 -1.21 -18.74 -19.02
N ALA A 226 -0.50 -19.00 -17.90
CA ALA A 226 0.64 -18.18 -17.48
C ALA A 226 1.74 -18.12 -18.55
N LYS A 227 2.13 -19.27 -19.13
CA LYS A 227 3.16 -19.31 -20.19
C LYS A 227 2.71 -18.65 -21.47
N HIS A 228 1.48 -18.92 -21.91
CA HIS A 228 0.90 -18.25 -23.08
C HIS A 228 0.86 -16.73 -22.87
N HIS A 229 0.51 -16.28 -21.67
CA HIS A 229 0.53 -14.86 -21.32
C HIS A 229 1.93 -14.26 -21.47
N ILE A 230 2.97 -14.90 -20.92
CA ILE A 230 4.38 -14.47 -21.04
C ILE A 230 4.84 -14.29 -22.50
N GLU A 231 4.37 -15.15 -23.41
CA GLU A 231 4.68 -15.05 -24.84
C GLU A 231 4.09 -13.80 -25.46
N ASN A 232 2.90 -13.37 -25.02
CA ASN A 232 2.16 -12.23 -25.53
C ASN A 232 2.49 -10.89 -24.84
N ILE A 233 3.12 -10.89 -23.65
CA ILE A 233 3.49 -9.64 -22.96
C ILE A 233 4.27 -8.65 -23.86
N PRO A 234 5.21 -9.05 -24.74
CA PRO A 234 5.89 -8.13 -25.64
C PRO A 234 4.99 -7.39 -26.64
N GLU A 235 3.79 -7.90 -26.94
CA GLU A 235 2.79 -7.18 -27.73
C GLU A 235 2.14 -6.04 -26.93
N ILE A 236 2.14 -6.15 -25.60
CA ILE A 236 1.60 -5.17 -24.65
C ILE A 236 2.67 -4.14 -24.28
N GLU A 237 3.88 -4.60 -23.95
CA GLU A 237 5.04 -3.77 -23.60
C GLU A 237 6.33 -4.39 -24.19
N PRO A 238 6.78 -3.91 -25.37
CA PRO A 238 7.92 -4.50 -26.09
C PRO A 238 9.22 -4.51 -25.29
N LYS A 239 9.42 -3.56 -24.37
CA LYS A 239 10.66 -3.41 -23.60
C LYS A 239 10.64 -4.13 -22.26
N ILE A 240 9.57 -4.83 -21.89
CA ILE A 240 9.46 -5.42 -20.55
C ILE A 240 10.55 -6.46 -20.23
N LYS A 241 11.16 -7.07 -21.27
CA LYS A 241 12.26 -8.04 -21.17
C LYS A 241 13.64 -7.38 -21.17
N ASP A 242 13.72 -6.06 -21.33
CA ASP A 242 14.95 -5.28 -21.20
C ASP A 242 15.34 -5.20 -19.70
N PRO A 243 16.59 -5.53 -19.31
CA PRO A 243 17.05 -5.34 -17.94
C PRO A 243 16.88 -3.91 -17.38
N GLU A 244 16.83 -2.88 -18.24
CA GLU A 244 16.59 -1.51 -17.81
C GLU A 244 15.11 -1.21 -17.49
N HIS A 245 14.20 -2.11 -17.86
CA HIS A 245 12.79 -1.94 -17.59
C HIS A 245 12.46 -2.24 -16.12
N GLY A 246 11.70 -1.35 -15.46
CA GLY A 246 11.41 -1.48 -14.03
C GLY A 246 10.67 -2.75 -13.61
N TYR A 247 9.89 -3.34 -14.51
CA TYR A 247 9.19 -4.63 -14.29
C TYR A 247 10.02 -5.87 -14.61
N PHE A 248 11.24 -5.72 -15.15
CA PHE A 248 12.10 -6.86 -15.48
C PHE A 248 12.31 -7.82 -14.31
N PRO A 249 12.76 -7.39 -13.10
CA PRO A 249 13.00 -8.32 -12.00
C PRO A 249 11.73 -9.05 -11.56
N PHE A 250 10.58 -8.36 -11.54
CA PHE A 250 9.29 -8.96 -11.22
C PHE A 250 8.90 -10.05 -12.22
N LEU A 251 9.03 -9.77 -13.51
CA LEU A 251 8.74 -10.73 -14.57
C LEU A 251 9.65 -11.96 -14.48
N MET A 252 10.94 -11.76 -14.15
CA MET A 252 11.89 -12.85 -13.97
C MET A 252 11.56 -13.70 -12.73
N THR A 253 11.18 -13.08 -11.60
CA THR A 253 10.78 -13.84 -10.40
C THR A 253 9.48 -14.62 -10.62
N LEU A 254 8.49 -14.07 -11.34
CA LEU A 254 7.26 -14.78 -11.68
C LEU A 254 7.53 -15.98 -12.62
N GLN A 255 8.41 -15.82 -13.60
CA GLN A 255 8.87 -16.93 -14.44
C GLN A 255 9.61 -18.00 -13.62
N LEU A 256 10.42 -17.60 -12.65
CA LEU A 256 11.12 -18.54 -11.76
C LEU A 256 10.13 -19.33 -10.91
N THR A 257 9.08 -18.69 -10.38
CA THR A 257 7.99 -19.36 -9.68
C THR A 257 7.35 -20.44 -10.56
N ILE A 258 6.99 -20.12 -11.81
CA ILE A 258 6.40 -21.10 -12.75
C ILE A 258 7.35 -22.26 -12.96
N ALA A 259 8.64 -21.99 -13.21
CA ALA A 259 9.64 -23.03 -13.44
C ALA A 259 9.81 -23.96 -12.23
N ILE A 260 9.72 -23.43 -10.99
CA ILE A 260 9.74 -24.22 -9.75
C ILE A 260 8.48 -25.09 -9.62
N CYS A 261 7.31 -24.53 -9.91
CA CYS A 261 6.04 -25.28 -9.87
C CYS A 261 6.03 -26.45 -10.86
N GLU A 262 6.56 -26.25 -12.07
CA GLU A 262 6.63 -27.28 -13.12
C GLU A 262 7.85 -28.22 -13.01
N ASP A 263 8.70 -28.07 -11.99
CA ASP A 263 9.99 -28.77 -11.83
C ASP A 263 10.90 -28.68 -13.07
N ASN A 264 10.84 -27.56 -13.80
CA ASN A 264 11.63 -27.33 -15.01
C ASN A 264 13.06 -26.89 -14.66
N LYS A 265 13.92 -27.87 -14.38
CA LYS A 265 15.32 -27.66 -13.96
C LYS A 265 16.15 -26.81 -14.93
N LYS A 266 15.85 -26.85 -16.24
CA LYS A 266 16.57 -26.07 -17.25
C LYS A 266 16.26 -24.57 -17.08
N ASP A 267 14.98 -24.23 -16.98
CA ASP A 267 14.58 -22.83 -16.82
C ASP A 267 14.91 -22.28 -15.43
N ILE A 268 14.79 -23.08 -14.38
CA ILE A 268 15.22 -22.69 -13.03
C ILE A 268 16.70 -22.25 -13.04
N LYS A 269 17.60 -23.09 -13.57
CA LYS A 269 19.04 -22.75 -13.64
C LYS A 269 19.31 -21.49 -14.47
N ARG A 270 18.62 -21.36 -15.61
CA ARG A 270 18.74 -20.18 -16.49
C ARG A 270 18.30 -18.90 -15.77
N LEU A 271 17.12 -18.92 -15.13
CA LEU A 271 16.54 -17.75 -14.45
C LEU A 271 17.35 -17.36 -13.20
N ILE A 272 17.81 -18.33 -12.40
CA ILE A 272 18.73 -18.08 -11.28
C ILE A 272 20.01 -17.39 -11.77
N SER A 273 20.59 -17.84 -12.88
CA SER A 273 21.79 -17.19 -13.44
C SER A 273 21.52 -15.76 -13.90
N ILE A 274 20.34 -15.47 -14.46
CA ILE A 274 19.95 -14.12 -14.88
C ILE A 274 19.76 -13.21 -13.66
N LEU A 275 19.01 -13.68 -12.66
CA LEU A 275 18.69 -12.91 -11.45
C LEU A 275 19.93 -12.64 -10.60
N ASN A 276 20.84 -13.60 -10.46
CA ASN A 276 22.11 -13.37 -9.78
C ASN A 276 22.90 -12.23 -10.41
N ARG A 277 23.08 -12.26 -11.74
CA ARG A 277 23.76 -11.17 -12.45
C ARG A 277 23.02 -9.84 -12.33
N PHE A 278 21.68 -9.87 -12.38
CA PHE A 278 20.86 -8.67 -12.31
C PHE A 278 20.97 -7.94 -10.97
N PHE A 279 21.04 -8.68 -9.85
CA PHE A 279 21.10 -8.09 -8.51
C PHE A 279 22.53 -7.76 -8.04
N GLU A 280 23.57 -8.04 -8.84
CA GLU A 280 24.96 -7.69 -8.48
C GLU A 280 25.18 -6.17 -8.36
N ASP A 281 24.55 -5.38 -9.22
CA ASP A 281 24.72 -3.92 -9.31
C ASP A 281 23.41 -3.13 -9.18
N ARG A 282 22.26 -3.81 -9.07
CA ARG A 282 20.94 -3.16 -8.99
C ARG A 282 20.28 -3.37 -7.63
N PRO A 283 19.95 -2.30 -6.88
CA PRO A 283 19.52 -2.40 -5.48
C PRO A 283 18.00 -2.66 -5.32
N TYR A 284 17.41 -3.54 -6.13
CA TYR A 284 15.99 -3.91 -6.06
C TYR A 284 15.68 -4.77 -4.83
N LYS A 285 15.55 -4.15 -3.65
CA LYS A 285 15.45 -4.86 -2.36
C LYS A 285 14.29 -5.85 -2.31
N ARG A 286 13.09 -5.43 -2.73
CA ARG A 286 11.88 -6.26 -2.61
C ARG A 286 12.00 -7.52 -3.47
N GLU A 287 12.41 -7.35 -4.71
CA GLU A 287 12.50 -8.39 -5.72
C GLU A 287 13.70 -9.31 -5.44
N MET A 288 14.80 -8.76 -4.92
CA MET A 288 15.93 -9.55 -4.40
C MET A 288 15.51 -10.43 -3.21
N GLY A 289 14.66 -9.91 -2.32
CA GLY A 289 14.10 -10.68 -1.22
C GLY A 289 13.23 -11.84 -1.70
N ILE A 290 12.30 -11.57 -2.63
CA ILE A 290 11.48 -12.61 -3.27
C ILE A 290 12.34 -13.64 -3.99
N TYR A 291 13.37 -13.21 -4.72
CA TYR A 291 14.31 -14.10 -5.37
C TYR A 291 14.99 -15.06 -4.38
N ASN A 292 15.47 -14.56 -3.24
CA ASN A 292 16.08 -15.40 -2.21
C ASN A 292 15.09 -16.45 -1.65
N ILE A 293 13.82 -16.08 -1.49
CA ILE A 293 12.75 -17.01 -1.11
C ILE A 293 12.54 -18.10 -2.17
N LEU A 294 12.51 -17.74 -3.46
CA LEU A 294 12.32 -18.68 -4.56
C LEU A 294 13.51 -19.62 -4.71
N GLU A 295 14.74 -19.10 -4.66
CA GLU A 295 15.97 -19.89 -4.67
C GLU A 295 16.01 -20.85 -3.46
N GLY A 296 15.66 -20.36 -2.27
CA GLY A 296 15.57 -21.17 -1.07
C GLY A 296 14.55 -22.31 -1.16
N SER A 297 13.37 -22.00 -1.70
CA SER A 297 12.31 -22.98 -1.96
C SER A 297 12.76 -24.08 -2.93
N TYR A 298 13.49 -23.70 -3.99
CA TYR A 298 14.08 -24.65 -4.93
C TYR A 298 15.17 -25.53 -4.28
N LEU A 299 16.00 -24.95 -3.41
CA LEU A 299 17.02 -25.70 -2.66
C LEU A 299 16.39 -26.75 -1.75
N ILE A 300 15.32 -26.40 -1.01
CA ILE A 300 14.55 -27.33 -0.19
C ILE A 300 13.99 -28.45 -1.05
N LYS A 301 13.30 -28.11 -2.16
CA LYS A 301 12.76 -29.09 -3.12
C LYS A 301 13.84 -30.03 -3.68
N SER A 302 15.07 -29.53 -3.80
CA SER A 302 16.23 -30.29 -4.28
C SER A 302 16.98 -31.06 -3.16
N GLY A 303 16.41 -31.15 -1.95
CA GLY A 303 16.99 -31.89 -0.82
C GLY A 303 17.99 -31.11 0.04
N HIS A 304 18.27 -29.84 -0.26
CA HIS A 304 19.22 -28.99 0.46
C HIS A 304 18.50 -28.13 1.51
N ILE A 305 17.80 -28.79 2.44
CA ILE A 305 16.80 -28.17 3.33
C ILE A 305 17.38 -27.01 4.13
N GLU A 306 18.45 -27.23 4.90
CA GLU A 306 19.03 -26.20 5.79
C GLU A 306 19.51 -24.96 5.03
N LYS A 307 20.21 -25.17 3.90
CA LYS A 307 20.65 -24.07 3.03
C LYS A 307 19.46 -23.31 2.44
N GLY A 308 18.41 -24.03 2.07
CA GLY A 308 17.20 -23.45 1.51
C GLY A 308 16.42 -22.62 2.53
N ARG A 309 16.27 -23.10 3.78
CA ARG A 309 15.65 -22.34 4.88
C ARG A 309 16.40 -21.04 5.17
N LEU A 310 17.73 -21.10 5.27
CA LEU A 310 18.55 -19.91 5.48
C LEU A 310 18.36 -18.88 4.35
N LYS A 311 18.21 -19.35 3.11
CA LYS A 311 17.93 -18.49 1.96
C LYS A 311 16.54 -17.85 2.04
N VAL A 312 15.52 -18.60 2.43
CA VAL A 312 14.17 -18.07 2.66
C VAL A 312 14.16 -17.01 3.77
N GLU A 313 14.82 -17.29 4.89
CA GLU A 313 14.96 -16.36 6.02
C GLU A 313 15.63 -15.04 5.60
N ASN A 314 16.78 -15.13 4.92
CA ASN A 314 17.46 -13.96 4.36
C ASN A 314 16.55 -13.16 3.42
N GLY A 315 15.75 -13.85 2.60
CA GLY A 315 14.80 -13.20 1.70
C GLY A 315 13.76 -12.37 2.44
N PHE A 316 13.15 -12.91 3.51
CA PHE A 316 12.22 -12.16 4.34
C PHE A 316 12.88 -10.96 5.04
N ASP A 317 14.11 -11.11 5.53
CA ASP A 317 14.82 -10.02 6.20
C ASP A 317 15.16 -8.88 5.25
N ILE A 318 15.53 -9.18 4.00
CA ILE A 318 15.72 -8.16 2.96
C ILE A 318 14.42 -7.37 2.71
N ILE A 319 13.26 -8.05 2.64
CA ILE A 319 11.97 -7.38 2.42
C ILE A 319 11.58 -6.53 3.64
N LYS A 320 11.82 -7.01 4.87
CA LYS A 320 11.61 -6.18 6.08
C LYS A 320 12.44 -4.89 6.02
N GLN A 321 13.72 -5.01 5.63
CA GLN A 321 14.63 -3.87 5.43
C GLN A 321 14.27 -2.97 4.23
N SER A 322 13.33 -3.40 3.39
CA SER A 322 12.78 -2.59 2.31
C SER A 322 11.72 -1.61 2.82
N HIS A 323 11.11 -1.86 3.98
CA HIS A 323 9.97 -1.11 4.53
C HIS A 323 8.71 -1.19 3.65
N PHE A 324 8.54 -2.26 2.87
CA PHE A 324 7.30 -2.53 2.12
C PHE A 324 6.52 -3.68 2.76
N THR A 325 5.63 -3.36 3.69
CA THR A 325 4.71 -4.32 4.31
C THR A 325 3.87 -5.05 3.25
N SER A 326 3.46 -4.37 2.17
CA SER A 326 2.78 -5.01 1.03
C SER A 326 3.54 -6.21 0.46
N HIS A 327 4.86 -6.10 0.36
CA HIS A 327 5.70 -7.15 -0.19
C HIS A 327 6.00 -8.25 0.84
N LEU A 328 5.91 -7.95 2.14
CA LEU A 328 5.90 -9.00 3.17
C LEU A 328 4.66 -9.89 3.03
N TYR A 329 3.48 -9.30 2.76
CA TYR A 329 2.28 -10.11 2.49
C TYR A 329 2.46 -11.00 1.27
N TYR A 330 2.87 -10.41 0.15
CA TYR A 330 3.14 -11.17 -1.06
C TYR A 330 4.17 -12.28 -0.84
N ALA A 331 5.25 -12.00 -0.11
CA ALA A 331 6.27 -12.98 0.25
C ALA A 331 5.72 -14.13 1.10
N THR A 332 4.87 -13.84 2.08
CA THR A 332 4.21 -14.90 2.87
C THR A 332 3.28 -15.75 2.00
N ASP A 333 2.50 -15.11 1.14
CA ASP A 333 1.52 -15.81 0.29
C ASP A 333 2.20 -16.72 -0.71
N ILE A 334 3.22 -16.23 -1.42
CA ILE A 334 3.93 -17.04 -2.41
C ILE A 334 4.69 -18.20 -1.75
N SER A 335 5.25 -17.98 -0.56
CA SER A 335 5.95 -19.03 0.20
C SER A 335 4.98 -20.10 0.66
N LEU A 336 3.84 -19.73 1.24
CA LEU A 336 2.80 -20.67 1.65
C LEU A 336 2.20 -21.41 0.44
N PHE A 337 1.98 -20.71 -0.67
CA PHE A 337 1.55 -21.34 -1.93
C PHE A 337 2.53 -22.43 -2.37
N LEU A 338 3.83 -22.14 -2.41
CA LEU A 338 4.86 -23.12 -2.77
C LEU A 338 4.93 -24.27 -1.77
N LEU A 339 4.92 -23.99 -0.46
CA LEU A 339 5.03 -25.01 0.59
C LEU A 339 3.80 -25.92 0.66
N ASN A 340 2.61 -25.40 0.35
CA ASN A 340 1.38 -26.18 0.38
C ASN A 340 1.19 -27.06 -0.86
N ASN A 341 1.83 -26.73 -1.99
CA ASN A 341 1.54 -27.38 -3.27
C ASN A 341 2.77 -28.04 -3.94
N PHE A 342 3.99 -27.54 -3.71
CA PHE A 342 5.15 -27.88 -4.56
C PHE A 342 6.47 -28.17 -3.80
N VAL A 343 6.59 -27.78 -2.53
CA VAL A 343 7.80 -27.90 -1.71
C VAL A 343 7.44 -28.48 -0.35
N ASP A 344 8.01 -29.62 0.02
CA ASP A 344 7.71 -30.28 1.30
C ASP A 344 8.65 -29.80 2.43
N ASP A 345 8.17 -28.88 3.26
CA ASP A 345 8.82 -28.47 4.51
C ASP A 345 7.79 -27.98 5.54
N PRO A 346 7.23 -28.89 6.36
CA PRO A 346 6.20 -28.55 7.35
C PRO A 346 6.69 -27.60 8.45
N THR A 347 7.99 -27.58 8.73
CA THR A 347 8.57 -26.69 9.74
C THR A 347 8.56 -25.26 9.22
N LEU A 348 9.07 -25.05 8.00
CA LEU A 348 9.07 -23.74 7.37
C LEU A 348 7.65 -23.24 7.12
N TYR A 349 6.73 -24.13 6.72
CA TYR A 349 5.31 -23.79 6.55
C TYR A 349 4.71 -23.19 7.84
N LYS A 350 4.90 -23.84 8.98
CA LYS A 350 4.39 -23.35 10.28
C LYS A 350 5.01 -22.00 10.66
N GLN A 351 6.30 -21.80 10.42
CA GLN A 351 7.00 -20.55 10.71
C GLN A 351 6.42 -19.39 9.88
N ILE A 352 6.26 -19.58 8.57
CA ILE A 352 5.73 -18.55 7.67
C ILE A 352 4.25 -18.28 7.97
N LEU A 353 3.46 -19.32 8.28
CA LEU A 353 2.06 -19.14 8.67
C LEU A 353 1.95 -18.30 9.95
N SER A 354 2.80 -18.57 10.96
CA SER A 354 2.83 -17.77 12.18
C SER A 354 3.23 -16.32 11.92
N MET A 355 4.22 -16.08 11.04
CA MET A 355 4.62 -14.72 10.67
C MET A 355 3.49 -13.98 9.97
N ARG A 356 2.74 -14.64 9.09
CA ARG A 356 1.59 -14.08 8.39
C ARG A 356 0.49 -13.62 9.35
N SER A 357 0.14 -14.45 10.33
CA SER A 357 -0.84 -14.11 11.37
C SER A 357 -0.42 -12.95 12.27
N MET A 358 0.89 -12.69 12.40
CA MET A 358 1.41 -11.52 13.12
C MET A 358 1.35 -10.24 12.27
N LEU A 359 1.44 -10.35 10.94
CA LEU A 359 1.38 -9.19 10.05
C LEU A 359 -0.03 -8.62 9.94
N ILE A 360 -1.06 -9.47 9.82
CA ILE A 360 -2.47 -9.06 9.88
C ILE A 360 -3.23 -9.98 10.83
N PRO A 361 -3.84 -9.43 11.90
CA PRO A 361 -4.77 -10.17 12.73
C PRO A 361 -5.94 -10.72 11.91
N GLU A 362 -6.29 -11.99 12.10
CA GLU A 362 -7.31 -12.69 11.31
C GLU A 362 -8.65 -11.92 11.22
N GLN A 363 -9.11 -11.37 12.33
CA GLN A 363 -10.34 -10.56 12.37
C GLN A 363 -10.29 -9.33 11.44
N GLN A 364 -9.14 -8.65 11.36
CA GLN A 364 -8.96 -7.49 10.47
C GLN A 364 -8.89 -7.93 9.00
N ALA A 365 -8.28 -9.09 8.73
CA ALA A 365 -8.26 -9.65 7.37
C ALA A 365 -9.67 -10.00 6.89
N GLU A 366 -10.47 -10.68 7.73
CA GLU A 366 -11.86 -11.04 7.40
C GLU A 366 -12.73 -9.82 7.14
N GLU A 367 -12.63 -8.81 8.00
CA GLU A 367 -13.36 -7.55 7.85
C GLU A 367 -12.98 -6.83 6.56
N ALA A 368 -11.68 -6.67 6.29
CA ALA A 368 -11.20 -6.05 5.06
C ALA A 368 -11.64 -6.84 3.82
N VAL A 369 -11.62 -8.17 3.85
CA VAL A 369 -12.10 -9.03 2.75
C VAL A 369 -13.59 -8.81 2.50
N ALA A 370 -14.41 -8.70 3.55
CA ALA A 370 -15.85 -8.46 3.40
C ALA A 370 -16.12 -7.11 2.71
N VAL A 371 -15.47 -6.04 3.18
CA VAL A 371 -15.61 -4.69 2.62
C VAL A 371 -15.10 -4.64 1.17
N LEU A 372 -13.90 -5.19 0.92
CA LEU A 372 -13.32 -5.23 -0.43
C LEU A 372 -14.20 -6.02 -1.40
N LYS A 373 -14.77 -7.13 -0.96
CA LYS A 373 -15.67 -7.93 -1.78
C LYS A 373 -16.90 -7.13 -2.19
N GLU A 374 -17.54 -6.41 -1.26
CA GLU A 374 -18.70 -5.57 -1.55
C GLU A 374 -18.35 -4.48 -2.57
N ILE A 375 -17.22 -3.77 -2.36
CA ILE A 375 -16.75 -2.72 -3.26
C ILE A 375 -16.48 -3.28 -4.67
N LEU A 376 -15.73 -4.38 -4.75
CA LEU A 376 -15.33 -4.98 -6.03
C LEU A 376 -16.52 -5.62 -6.77
N ASP A 377 -17.44 -6.29 -6.06
CA ASP A 377 -18.66 -6.82 -6.66
C ASP A 377 -19.55 -5.70 -7.19
N LYS A 378 -19.69 -4.59 -6.47
CA LYS A 378 -20.46 -3.42 -6.93
C LYS A 378 -19.81 -2.75 -8.14
N LYS A 379 -18.48 -2.58 -8.14
CA LYS A 379 -17.77 -1.85 -9.20
C LYS A 379 -17.54 -2.68 -10.46
N ILE A 380 -17.16 -3.94 -10.31
CA ILE A 380 -16.76 -4.80 -11.42
C ILE A 380 -17.93 -5.71 -11.85
N GLY A 381 -18.71 -6.17 -10.87
CA GLY A 381 -19.75 -7.19 -11.00
C GLY A 381 -21.08 -6.72 -11.58
N GLU A 382 -21.29 -5.42 -11.86
CA GLU A 382 -22.43 -4.99 -12.66
C GLU A 382 -22.33 -5.58 -14.08
N ARG A 383 -23.24 -6.53 -14.34
CA ARG A 383 -23.59 -7.05 -15.67
C ARG A 383 -24.40 -6.04 -16.45
#